data_AF-A0A368FD88-F1
#
_entry.id   AF-A0A368FD88-F1
#
_cell.length_a   1.000
_cell.length_b   1.000
_cell.length_c   1.000
_cell.angle_alpha   90.00
_cell.angle_beta   90.00
_cell.angle_gamma   90.00
#
_symmetry.space_group_name_H-M   'P 1'
#
loop_
_entity.id
_entity.type
_entity.pdbx_description
1 polymer ?
#
loop_
_entity_poly.entity_id
_entity_poly.type
_entity_poly.pdbx_seq_one_letter_code
_entity_poly.pdbx_strand_id
1 'polypeptide(L)'
;MDSPHLFALYKVDKFVADSLSAVDNLDIDTLKSLWDLWKSKVFNSLSGENSRLTIVYETDMYRLYLVKCMENKRMDKCNQFFLKCAAQTQNNPAWTEWFAFPYHPKPEACQAFRKYYSHEWREIFVISLHNFVRVAVQSSPRSHLVQMVELLSEEGESMNSLDRSLGANFAMMNPFEDELMDDFAVIAQ
;
A
#
# COMPACT_ATOMS: atom_id res chain seq x y z
N MET A 1 6.34 7.93 18.35
CA MET A 1 7.29 7.70 17.24
C MET A 1 6.81 6.65 16.21
N ASP A 2 5.55 6.17 16.20
CA ASP A 2 5.12 5.04 15.32
C ASP A 2 4.20 5.38 14.12
N SER A 3 3.79 6.64 13.95
CA SER A 3 2.72 7.01 13.02
C SER A 3 3.01 6.75 11.51
N PRO A 4 4.22 6.96 10.97
CA PRO A 4 4.49 6.79 9.53
C PRO A 4 4.50 5.32 9.09
N HIS A 5 5.05 4.43 9.92
CA HIS A 5 5.11 3.00 9.64
C HIS A 5 3.72 2.35 9.68
N LEU A 6 2.89 2.76 10.64
CA LEU A 6 1.51 2.30 10.74
C LEU A 6 0.69 2.74 9.51
N PHE A 7 0.90 3.96 9.04
CA PHE A 7 0.24 4.46 7.83
C PHE A 7 0.66 3.72 6.55
N ALA A 8 1.95 3.39 6.43
CA ALA A 8 2.45 2.59 5.32
C ALA A 8 1.86 1.16 5.33
N LEU A 9 1.80 0.52 6.49
CA LEU A 9 1.18 -0.80 6.66
C LEU A 9 -0.32 -0.76 6.30
N TYR A 10 -1.06 0.24 6.77
CA TYR A 10 -2.46 0.42 6.42
C TYR A 10 -2.68 0.54 4.90
N LYS A 11 -1.81 1.27 4.19
CA LYS A 11 -1.90 1.38 2.72
C LYS A 11 -1.67 0.03 2.03
N VAL A 12 -0.75 -0.79 2.53
CA VAL A 12 -0.46 -2.14 2.01
C VAL A 12 -1.70 -3.02 2.21
N ASP A 13 -2.22 -3.08 3.44
CA ASP A 13 -3.42 -3.84 3.78
C ASP A 13 -4.60 -3.44 2.90
N LYS A 14 -4.82 -2.12 2.77
CA LYS A 14 -5.88 -1.55 1.95
C LYS A 14 -5.74 -1.94 0.48
N PHE A 15 -4.55 -1.88 -0.10
CA PHE A 15 -4.34 -2.27 -1.49
C PHE A 15 -4.66 -3.74 -1.74
N VAL A 16 -4.18 -4.63 -0.87
CA VAL A 16 -4.45 -6.06 -1.01
C VAL A 16 -5.95 -6.32 -0.85
N ALA A 17 -6.59 -5.74 0.15
CA ALA A 17 -8.03 -5.88 0.38
C ALA A 17 -8.87 -5.33 -0.78
N ASP A 18 -8.57 -4.12 -1.27
CA ASP A 18 -9.30 -3.50 -2.38
C ASP A 18 -9.08 -4.30 -3.69
N SER A 19 -7.89 -4.85 -3.91
CA SER A 19 -7.60 -5.73 -5.07
C SER A 19 -8.41 -7.03 -5.01
N LEU A 20 -8.45 -7.68 -3.84
CA LEU A 20 -9.24 -8.90 -3.65
C LEU A 20 -10.75 -8.62 -3.77
N SER A 21 -11.21 -7.48 -3.26
CA SER A 21 -12.60 -7.05 -3.43
C SER A 21 -12.95 -6.83 -4.90
N ALA A 22 -12.06 -6.22 -5.69
CA ALA A 22 -12.26 -6.06 -7.13
C ALA A 22 -12.32 -7.42 -7.86
N VAL A 23 -11.49 -8.38 -7.45
CA VAL A 23 -11.55 -9.77 -7.93
C VAL A 23 -12.89 -10.41 -7.59
N ASP A 24 -13.33 -10.36 -6.33
CA ASP A 24 -14.57 -10.99 -5.90
C ASP A 24 -15.81 -10.40 -6.56
N ASN A 25 -15.78 -9.10 -6.85
CA ASN A 25 -16.84 -8.38 -7.57
C ASN A 25 -16.78 -8.51 -9.10
N LEU A 26 -15.78 -9.22 -9.64
CA LEU A 26 -15.54 -9.36 -11.08
C LEU A 26 -15.40 -8.00 -11.79
N ASP A 27 -14.80 -7.03 -11.12
CA ASP A 27 -14.54 -5.68 -11.63
C ASP A 27 -13.09 -5.51 -12.08
N ILE A 28 -12.87 -5.77 -13.38
CA ILE A 28 -11.56 -5.62 -13.98
C ILE A 28 -11.11 -4.15 -14.11
N ASP A 29 -12.04 -3.21 -14.22
CA ASP A 29 -11.68 -1.79 -14.35
C ASP A 29 -11.05 -1.28 -13.07
N THR A 30 -11.68 -1.58 -11.93
CA THR A 30 -11.15 -1.24 -10.61
C THR A 30 -9.83 -1.95 -10.36
N LEU A 31 -9.76 -3.26 -10.64
CA LEU A 31 -8.54 -4.04 -10.42
C LEU A 31 -7.35 -3.50 -11.25
N LYS A 32 -7.57 -3.24 -12.54
CA LYS A 32 -6.55 -2.68 -13.43
C LYS A 32 -6.13 -1.28 -12.98
N SER A 33 -7.09 -0.42 -12.64
CA SER A 33 -6.81 0.95 -12.21
C SER A 33 -6.02 1.00 -10.90
N LEU A 34 -6.35 0.13 -9.94
CA LEU A 34 -5.59 -0.02 -8.69
C LEU A 34 -4.15 -0.45 -8.98
N TRP A 35 -3.97 -1.47 -9.84
CA TRP A 35 -2.65 -1.95 -10.20
C TRP A 35 -1.82 -0.88 -10.89
N ASP A 36 -2.37 -0.19 -11.90
CA ASP A 36 -1.69 0.88 -12.64
C ASP A 36 -1.29 2.05 -11.73
N LEU A 37 -2.15 2.43 -10.78
CA LEU A 37 -1.86 3.46 -9.80
C LEU A 37 -0.65 3.06 -8.94
N TRP A 38 -0.66 1.85 -8.39
CA TRP A 38 0.45 1.35 -7.56
C TRP A 38 1.72 1.13 -8.36
N LYS A 39 1.61 0.72 -9.61
CA LYS A 39 2.72 0.62 -10.54
C LYS A 39 3.37 1.98 -10.75
N SER A 40 2.58 3.01 -11.04
CA SER A 40 3.08 4.38 -11.21
C SER A 40 3.71 4.96 -9.94
N LYS A 41 3.12 4.72 -8.77
CA LYS A 41 3.53 5.35 -7.51
C LYS A 41 4.62 4.61 -6.74
N VAL A 42 4.68 3.29 -6.86
CA VAL A 42 5.50 2.42 -6.02
C VAL A 42 6.33 1.46 -6.85
N PHE A 43 5.72 0.68 -7.74
CA PHE A 43 6.45 -0.43 -8.38
C PHE A 43 7.45 0.04 -9.45
N ASN A 44 7.21 1.17 -10.11
CA ASN A 44 8.13 1.72 -11.10
C ASN A 44 9.47 2.18 -10.50
N SER A 45 9.56 2.41 -9.18
CA SER A 45 10.84 2.69 -8.52
C SER A 45 11.65 1.43 -8.19
N LEU A 46 11.06 0.24 -8.35
CA LEU A 46 11.74 -1.02 -8.07
C LEU A 46 12.71 -1.38 -9.20
N SER A 47 13.87 -1.92 -8.80
CA SER A 47 14.90 -2.38 -9.72
C SER A 47 15.24 -3.86 -9.49
N GLY A 48 15.95 -4.46 -10.44
CA GLY A 48 16.40 -5.85 -10.35
C GLY A 48 15.25 -6.85 -10.18
N GLU A 49 15.37 -7.74 -9.20
CA GLU A 49 14.41 -8.83 -8.99
C GLU A 49 13.01 -8.33 -8.61
N ASN A 50 12.90 -7.25 -7.83
CA ASN A 50 11.62 -6.70 -7.41
C ASN A 50 10.80 -6.14 -8.59
N SER A 51 11.48 -5.63 -9.62
CA SER A 51 10.83 -5.21 -10.87
C SER A 51 10.22 -6.42 -11.61
N ARG A 52 10.95 -7.54 -11.66
CA ARG A 52 10.45 -8.79 -12.27
C ARG A 52 9.28 -9.37 -11.49
N LEU A 53 9.37 -9.37 -10.16
CA LEU A 53 8.28 -9.82 -9.28
C LEU A 53 7.00 -9.01 -9.47
N THR A 54 7.08 -7.72 -9.80
CA THR A 54 5.91 -6.91 -10.14
C THR A 54 5.10 -7.55 -11.28
N ILE A 55 5.77 -8.01 -12.34
CA ILE A 55 5.11 -8.64 -13.49
C ILE A 55 4.50 -10.00 -13.10
N VAL A 56 5.18 -10.76 -12.24
CA VAL A 56 4.69 -12.05 -11.73
C VAL A 56 3.42 -11.88 -10.92
N TYR A 57 3.42 -10.96 -9.94
CA TYR A 57 2.26 -10.68 -9.12
C TYR A 57 1.10 -10.05 -9.93
N GLU A 58 1.38 -9.19 -10.91
CA GLU A 58 0.37 -8.67 -11.85
C GLU A 58 -0.32 -9.82 -12.60
N THR A 59 0.49 -10.73 -13.13
CA THR A 59 0.01 -11.89 -13.89
C THR A 59 -0.83 -12.82 -13.03
N ASP A 60 -0.34 -13.17 -11.84
CA ASP A 60 -1.05 -14.08 -10.94
C ASP A 60 -2.33 -13.46 -10.36
N MET A 61 -2.36 -12.14 -10.13
CA MET A 61 -3.59 -11.41 -9.76
C MET A 61 -4.65 -11.49 -10.86
N TYR A 62 -4.25 -11.29 -12.12
CA TYR A 62 -5.17 -11.40 -13.25
C TYR A 62 -5.64 -12.83 -13.52
N ARG A 63 -4.78 -13.82 -13.28
CA ARG A 63 -5.17 -15.24 -13.35
C ARG A 63 -6.17 -15.60 -12.26
N LEU A 64 -5.99 -15.07 -11.05
CA LEU A 64 -6.95 -15.19 -9.97
C LEU A 64 -8.31 -14.58 -10.34
N TYR A 65 -8.32 -13.39 -10.95
CA TYR A 65 -9.54 -12.77 -11.49
C TYR A 65 -10.26 -13.68 -12.49
N LEU A 66 -9.53 -14.24 -13.45
CA LEU A 66 -10.10 -15.14 -14.46
C LEU A 66 -10.70 -16.41 -13.85
N VAL A 67 -10.00 -17.05 -12.91
CA VAL A 67 -10.55 -18.20 -12.18
C VAL A 67 -11.84 -17.82 -11.46
N LYS A 68 -11.86 -16.68 -10.76
CA LYS A 68 -13.07 -16.19 -10.07
C LYS A 68 -14.23 -15.95 -11.04
N CYS A 69 -13.97 -15.44 -12.25
CA CYS A 69 -14.99 -15.30 -13.29
C CYS A 69 -15.58 -16.66 -13.69
N MET A 70 -14.74 -17.67 -13.90
CA MET A 70 -15.18 -19.02 -14.28
C MET A 70 -15.93 -19.73 -13.15
N GLU A 71 -15.50 -19.58 -11.89
CA GLU A 71 -16.21 -20.08 -10.71
C GLU A 71 -17.64 -19.50 -10.64
N ASN A 72 -17.81 -18.23 -11.02
CA ASN A 72 -19.11 -17.55 -11.09
C ASN A 72 -19.85 -17.76 -12.43
N LYS A 73 -19.33 -18.59 -13.33
CA LYS A 73 -19.90 -18.85 -14.68
C LYS A 73 -20.06 -17.58 -15.52
N ARG A 74 -19.20 -16.58 -15.30
CA ARG A 74 -19.18 -15.29 -16.00
C ARG A 74 -18.13 -15.25 -17.10
N MET A 75 -18.36 -16.03 -18.16
CA MET A 75 -17.49 -16.06 -19.35
C MET A 75 -17.37 -14.69 -20.01
N ASP A 76 -18.45 -13.90 -19.98
CA ASP A 76 -18.48 -12.52 -20.47
C ASP A 76 -17.41 -11.63 -19.80
N LYS A 77 -17.19 -11.83 -18.50
CA LYS A 77 -16.17 -11.10 -17.73
C LYS A 77 -14.75 -11.52 -18.08
N CYS A 78 -14.53 -12.81 -18.37
CA CYS A 78 -13.25 -13.27 -18.90
C CYS A 78 -12.95 -12.61 -20.27
N ASN A 79 -13.94 -12.54 -21.15
CA ASN A 79 -13.76 -11.90 -22.46
C ASN A 79 -13.52 -10.39 -22.31
N GLN A 80 -14.25 -9.73 -21.40
CA GLN A 80 -14.00 -8.33 -21.06
C GLN A 80 -12.57 -8.11 -20.56
N PHE A 81 -12.03 -9.02 -19.75
CA PHE A 81 -10.64 -8.98 -19.29
C PHE A 81 -9.66 -8.97 -20.47
N PHE A 82 -9.77 -9.91 -21.41
CA PHE A 82 -8.84 -10.00 -22.54
C PHE A 82 -8.93 -8.79 -23.49
N LEU A 83 -10.11 -8.15 -23.58
CA LEU A 83 -10.27 -6.90 -24.32
C LEU A 83 -9.57 -5.72 -23.61
N LYS A 84 -9.74 -5.59 -22.28
CA LYS A 84 -9.21 -4.45 -21.51
C LYS A 84 -7.74 -4.56 -21.17
N CYS A 85 -7.22 -5.77 -21.07
CA CYS A 85 -5.82 -6.08 -20.75
C CYS A 85 -5.06 -6.58 -21.99
N ALA A 86 -5.51 -6.21 -23.20
CA ALA A 86 -4.88 -6.61 -24.45
C ALA A 86 -3.38 -6.25 -24.51
N ALA A 87 -3.01 -5.06 -24.02
CA ALA A 87 -1.60 -4.61 -24.01
C ALA A 87 -0.68 -5.51 -23.15
N GLN A 88 -1.20 -6.15 -22.11
CA GLN A 88 -0.44 -7.04 -21.23
C GLN A 88 -0.48 -8.51 -21.69
N THR A 89 -1.52 -8.89 -22.44
CA THR A 89 -1.80 -10.29 -22.80
C THR A 89 -1.45 -10.64 -24.24
N GLN A 90 -1.60 -9.72 -25.19
CA GLN A 90 -1.28 -9.97 -26.59
C GLN A 90 0.24 -10.11 -26.79
N ASN A 91 0.63 -11.05 -27.65
CA ASN A 91 2.04 -11.40 -27.92
C ASN A 91 2.85 -11.78 -26.67
N ASN A 92 2.19 -12.18 -25.59
CA ASN A 92 2.83 -12.62 -24.36
C ASN A 92 2.66 -14.14 -24.19
N PRO A 93 3.76 -14.93 -24.27
CA PRO A 93 3.70 -16.39 -24.16
C PRO A 93 3.05 -16.89 -22.87
N ALA A 94 3.11 -16.11 -21.78
CA ALA A 94 2.48 -16.47 -20.51
C ALA A 94 0.94 -16.51 -20.59
N TRP A 95 0.36 -15.85 -21.59
CA TRP A 95 -1.09 -15.73 -21.78
C TRP A 95 -1.63 -16.59 -22.93
N THR A 96 -0.77 -17.20 -23.74
CA THR A 96 -1.18 -17.97 -24.93
C THR A 96 -2.23 -19.03 -24.61
N GLU A 97 -1.98 -19.89 -23.62
CA GLU A 97 -2.95 -20.93 -23.21
C GLU A 97 -4.17 -20.34 -22.49
N TRP A 98 -4.03 -19.15 -21.90
CA TRP A 98 -5.09 -18.48 -21.16
C TRP A 98 -6.17 -17.88 -22.07
N PHE A 99 -5.88 -17.59 -23.34
CA PHE A 99 -6.93 -17.14 -24.28
C PHE A 99 -8.02 -18.21 -24.51
N ALA A 100 -7.67 -19.50 -24.38
CA ALA A 100 -8.63 -20.60 -24.48
C ALA A 100 -9.36 -20.87 -23.15
N PHE A 101 -8.87 -20.33 -22.03
CA PHE A 101 -9.38 -20.57 -20.69
C PHE A 101 -10.90 -20.36 -20.54
N PRO A 102 -11.51 -19.28 -21.05
CA PRO A 102 -12.94 -19.03 -20.87
C PRO A 102 -13.83 -20.07 -21.56
N TYR A 103 -13.30 -20.74 -22.58
CA TYR A 103 -14.02 -21.69 -23.42
C TYR A 103 -13.77 -23.15 -23.02
N HIS A 104 -12.89 -23.37 -22.05
CA HIS A 104 -12.55 -24.72 -21.61
C HIS A 104 -13.71 -25.32 -20.81
N PRO A 105 -14.15 -26.57 -21.09
CA PRO A 105 -15.33 -27.15 -20.44
C PRO A 105 -15.09 -27.49 -18.97
N LYS A 106 -13.85 -27.85 -18.61
CA LYS A 106 -13.44 -28.22 -17.25
C LYS A 106 -12.06 -27.66 -16.87
N PRO A 107 -11.90 -26.33 -16.78
CA PRO A 107 -10.60 -25.68 -16.58
C PRO A 107 -9.88 -26.16 -15.32
N GLU A 108 -10.60 -26.49 -14.25
CA GLU A 108 -10.06 -26.98 -12.98
C GLU A 108 -9.34 -28.33 -13.10
N ALA A 109 -9.71 -29.14 -14.11
CA ALA A 109 -9.06 -30.42 -14.38
C ALA A 109 -7.82 -30.27 -15.26
N CYS A 110 -7.65 -29.15 -15.96
CA CYS A 110 -6.53 -28.93 -16.88
C CYS A 110 -5.25 -28.57 -16.13
N GLN A 111 -4.14 -29.20 -16.49
CA GLN A 111 -2.84 -29.01 -15.82
C GLN A 111 -2.39 -27.54 -15.81
N ALA A 112 -2.67 -26.79 -16.89
CA ALA A 112 -2.29 -25.39 -17.03
C ALA A 112 -2.96 -24.47 -15.99
N PHE A 113 -4.18 -24.79 -15.58
CA PHE A 113 -5.01 -23.91 -14.73
C PHE A 113 -5.23 -24.46 -13.33
N ARG A 114 -5.11 -25.78 -13.13
CA ARG A 114 -5.44 -26.49 -11.89
C ARG A 114 -4.86 -25.83 -10.64
N LYS A 115 -3.60 -25.35 -10.69
CA LYS A 115 -2.96 -24.72 -9.53
C LYS A 115 -3.73 -23.49 -9.01
N TYR A 116 -4.34 -22.72 -9.91
CA TYR A 116 -5.06 -21.48 -9.58
C TYR A 116 -6.44 -21.72 -8.94
N TYR A 117 -6.96 -22.94 -9.03
CA TYR A 117 -8.17 -23.38 -8.33
C TYR A 117 -7.90 -23.84 -6.89
N SER A 118 -6.63 -23.98 -6.49
CA SER A 118 -6.28 -24.41 -5.13
C SER A 118 -6.44 -23.27 -4.13
N HIS A 119 -7.08 -23.57 -2.99
CA HIS A 119 -7.15 -22.66 -1.84
C HIS A 119 -5.75 -22.32 -1.30
N GLU A 120 -4.89 -23.34 -1.19
CA GLU A 120 -3.51 -23.20 -0.72
C GLU A 120 -2.73 -22.21 -1.58
N TRP A 121 -2.85 -22.32 -2.91
CA TRP A 121 -2.19 -21.37 -3.83
C TRP A 121 -2.68 -19.94 -3.59
N ARG A 122 -4.00 -19.75 -3.41
CA ARG A 122 -4.59 -18.43 -3.16
C ARG A 122 -4.07 -17.82 -1.86
N GLU A 123 -4.01 -18.59 -0.78
CA GLU A 123 -3.49 -18.12 0.52
C GLU A 123 -2.02 -17.71 0.43
N ILE A 124 -1.19 -18.59 -0.17
CA ILE A 124 0.22 -18.31 -0.39
C ILE A 124 0.41 -17.06 -1.24
N PHE A 125 -0.38 -16.91 -2.31
CA PHE A 125 -0.34 -15.75 -3.18
C PHE A 125 -0.66 -14.46 -2.43
N VAL A 126 -1.74 -14.43 -1.64
CA VAL A 126 -2.15 -13.23 -0.89
C VAL A 126 -1.09 -12.82 0.13
N ILE A 127 -0.56 -13.77 0.90
CA ILE A 127 0.51 -13.51 1.89
C ILE A 127 1.76 -12.98 1.19
N SER A 128 2.14 -13.61 0.07
CA SER A 128 3.33 -13.22 -0.69
C SER A 128 3.18 -11.85 -1.33
N LEU A 129 2.01 -11.54 -1.88
CA LEU A 129 1.68 -10.23 -2.44
C LEU A 129 1.77 -9.15 -1.36
N HIS A 130 1.18 -9.38 -0.19
CA HIS A 130 1.24 -8.45 0.93
C HIS A 130 2.69 -8.13 1.31
N ASN A 131 3.50 -9.16 1.50
CA ASN A 131 4.92 -9.02 1.82
C ASN A 131 5.69 -8.27 0.72
N PHE A 132 5.43 -8.60 -0.55
CA PHE A 132 6.03 -7.89 -1.68
C PHE A 132 5.67 -6.41 -1.70
N VAL A 133 4.39 -6.06 -1.56
CA VAL A 133 3.92 -4.67 -1.57
C VAL A 133 4.52 -3.90 -0.39
N ARG A 134 4.64 -4.54 0.79
CA ARG A 134 5.32 -3.95 1.95
C ARG A 134 6.78 -3.61 1.63
N VAL A 135 7.53 -4.53 1.04
CA VAL A 135 8.93 -4.29 0.60
C VAL A 135 8.98 -3.19 -0.47
N ALA A 136 8.02 -3.18 -1.39
CA ALA A 136 7.95 -2.19 -2.45
C ALA A 136 7.75 -0.77 -1.91
N VAL A 137 6.85 -0.60 -0.93
CA VAL A 137 6.61 0.69 -0.27
C VAL A 137 7.85 1.16 0.51
N GLN A 138 8.56 0.23 1.17
CA GLN A 138 9.78 0.55 1.93
C GLN A 138 10.97 0.93 1.05
N SER A 139 11.04 0.38 -0.17
CA SER A 139 12.11 0.66 -1.13
C SER A 139 11.83 1.86 -2.03
N SER A 140 10.60 2.37 -2.05
CA SER A 140 10.27 3.58 -2.81
C SER A 140 10.90 4.81 -2.15
N PRO A 141 11.61 5.68 -2.91
CA PRO A 141 12.29 6.83 -2.34
C PRO A 141 11.30 7.75 -1.63
N ARG A 142 11.54 7.99 -0.33
CA ARG A 142 10.78 8.93 0.50
C ARG A 142 10.83 10.29 -0.21
N SER A 143 9.68 10.88 -0.56
CA SER A 143 9.68 12.14 -1.31
C SER A 143 10.52 13.20 -0.58
N HIS A 144 11.37 13.95 -1.28
CA HIS A 144 12.24 14.96 -0.66
C HIS A 144 11.46 15.97 0.19
N LEU A 145 10.22 16.30 -0.18
CA LEU A 145 9.36 17.17 0.64
C LEU A 145 9.06 16.60 2.02
N VAL A 146 8.80 15.29 2.12
CA VAL A 146 8.58 14.63 3.41
C VAL A 146 9.87 14.64 4.24
N GLN A 147 11.02 14.40 3.60
CA GLN A 147 12.32 14.49 4.28
C GLN A 147 12.59 15.92 4.78
N MET A 148 12.31 16.94 3.96
CA MET A 148 12.47 18.33 4.35
C MET A 148 11.53 18.75 5.49
N VAL A 149 10.27 18.30 5.47
CA VAL A 149 9.32 18.60 6.55
C VAL A 149 9.71 17.91 7.85
N GLU A 150 10.22 16.68 7.80
CA GLU A 150 10.75 15.98 8.98
C GLU A 150 11.97 16.73 9.56
N LEU A 151 12.93 17.14 8.73
CA LEU A 151 14.08 17.95 9.16
C LEU A 151 13.64 19.27 9.80
N LEU A 152 12.68 19.98 9.19
CA LEU A 152 12.13 21.22 9.75
C LEU A 152 11.36 20.99 11.06
N SER A 153 10.75 19.82 11.23
CA SER A 153 10.04 19.46 12.46
C SER A 153 11.01 19.09 13.60
N GLU A 154 12.12 18.42 13.28
CA GLU A 154 13.18 18.05 14.24
C GLU A 154 13.94 19.28 14.77
N GLU A 155 14.14 20.31 13.94
CA GLU A 155 14.74 21.60 14.37
C GLU A 155 13.85 22.34 15.39
N GLY A 156 12.52 22.26 15.26
CA GLY A 156 11.57 22.88 16.18
C GLY A 156 11.51 22.25 17.58
N GLU A 157 11.80 20.95 17.69
CA GLU A 157 11.85 20.24 18.98
C GLU A 157 13.14 20.53 19.75
N SER A 158 14.28 20.67 19.05
CA SER A 158 15.55 21.08 19.68
C SER A 158 15.50 22.47 20.28
N MET A 159 14.85 23.43 19.61
CA MET A 159 14.72 24.81 20.10
C MET A 159 13.81 24.92 21.33
N ASN A 160 12.73 24.13 21.39
CA ASN A 160 11.86 24.05 22.58
C ASN A 160 12.55 23.43 23.81
N SER A 161 13.53 22.54 23.62
CA SER A 161 14.28 21.92 24.72
C SER A 161 15.29 22.90 25.35
N LEU A 162 15.95 23.71 24.51
CA LEU A 162 16.85 24.79 24.95
C LEU A 162 16.08 25.88 25.70
N ASP A 163 14.92 26.31 25.20
CA ASP A 163 14.13 27.37 25.83
C ASP A 163 13.59 26.96 27.22
N ARG A 164 13.19 25.69 27.39
CA ARG A 164 12.86 25.14 28.72
C ARG A 164 14.05 25.10 29.67
N SER A 165 15.26 24.84 29.17
CA SER A 165 16.48 24.85 30.00
C SER A 165 16.88 26.27 30.42
N LEU A 166 16.70 27.26 29.55
CA LEU A 166 16.96 28.67 29.84
C LEU A 166 15.91 29.25 30.81
N GLY A 167 14.62 28.90 30.63
CA GLY A 167 13.55 29.27 31.56
C GLY A 167 13.71 28.65 32.96
N ALA A 168 14.18 27.40 33.05
CA ALA A 168 14.47 26.76 34.34
C ALA A 168 15.69 27.37 35.05
N ASN A 169 16.70 27.83 34.30
CA ASN A 169 17.88 28.49 34.87
C ASN A 169 17.59 29.93 35.32
N PHE A 170 16.69 30.66 34.64
CA PHE A 170 16.27 32.00 35.07
C PHE A 170 15.41 31.98 36.33
N ALA A 171 14.58 30.94 36.51
CA ALA A 171 13.75 30.76 37.71
C ALA A 171 14.57 30.48 39.00
N MET A 172 15.83 30.06 38.90
CA MET A 172 16.70 29.82 40.06
C MET A 172 17.60 31.01 40.45
N MET A 173 17.53 32.14 39.72
CA MET A 173 18.44 33.28 39.94
C MET A 173 17.76 34.55 40.47
N ASN A 174 16.47 34.50 40.84
CA ASN A 174 15.76 35.65 41.39
C ASN A 174 15.25 35.37 42.82
N PRO A 175 15.99 35.72 43.89
CA PRO A 175 15.58 35.49 45.27
C PRO A 175 14.60 36.55 45.83
N PHE A 176 14.04 37.45 45.00
CA PHE A 176 13.39 38.68 45.48
C PHE A 176 12.10 39.07 44.73
N GLU A 177 11.22 38.12 44.41
CA GLU A 177 9.90 38.46 43.83
C GLU A 177 8.69 37.74 44.47
N ASP A 178 8.85 37.12 45.65
CA ASP A 178 7.72 36.47 46.35
C ASP A 178 7.01 37.35 47.40
N GLU A 179 7.38 38.62 47.58
CA GLU A 179 6.88 39.45 48.70
C GLU A 179 6.04 40.68 48.30
N LEU A 180 5.66 40.83 47.02
CA LEU A 180 4.94 42.03 46.56
C LEU A 180 3.54 41.79 45.97
N MET A 181 3.01 40.57 46.02
CA MET A 181 1.71 40.24 45.43
C MET A 181 0.54 40.17 46.43
N ASP A 182 0.77 40.37 47.73
CA ASP A 182 -0.30 40.28 48.75
C ASP A 182 -0.80 41.63 49.29
N ASP A 183 -0.11 42.75 49.03
CA ASP A 183 -0.42 44.05 49.66
C ASP A 183 -1.40 44.96 48.88
N PHE A 184 -1.89 44.55 47.70
CA PHE A 184 -2.80 45.38 46.89
C PHE A 184 -4.28 44.96 46.90
N ALA A 185 -4.66 43.96 47.71
CA ALA A 185 -6.02 43.41 47.73
C ALA A 185 -6.98 43.99 48.79
N VAL A 186 -6.61 45.08 49.49
CA VAL A 186 -7.49 45.66 50.54
C VAL A 186 -7.76 47.14 50.30
N ILE A 187 -8.49 47.47 49.23
CA ILE A 187 -9.45 48.57 49.22
C ILE A 187 -10.62 48.22 48.28
N ALA A 188 -11.64 47.53 48.80
CA ALA A 188 -13.04 47.70 48.39
C ALA A 188 -13.97 46.95 49.34
N GLN A 189 -14.89 47.72 49.94
CA GLN A 189 -16.09 47.37 50.72
C GLN A 189 -15.94 47.13 52.21
#